data_AF-A0A0F7R3U7-F1
#
_entry.id   AF-A0A0F7R3U7-F1
#
_cell.length_a   1.000
_cell.length_b   1.000
_cell.length_c   1.000
_cell.angle_alpha   90.00
_cell.angle_beta   90.00
_cell.angle_gamma   90.00
#
_symmetry.space_group_name_H-M   'P 1'
#
loop_
_entity.id
_entity.type
_entity.pdbx_description
1 polymer ?
#
loop_
_entity_poly.entity_id
_entity_poly.type
_entity_poly.pdbx_seq_one_letter_code
_entity_poly.pdbx_strand_id
1 'polypeptide(L)' 'RRARRGAQRLKRVFSIDITPCAPCGGAVRIVASIENPTAIRAILSHFEKHGALEQAHYRPAARAPPPAA' A
#
# COMPACT_ATOMS: atom_id res chain seq x y z
N ARG A 1 -22.55 -10.59 -2.35
CA ARG A 1 -21.84 -10.27 -1.08
C ARG A 1 -21.22 -8.87 -1.24
N ARG A 2 -21.58 -7.86 -0.43
CA ARG A 2 -20.93 -6.54 -0.51
C ARG A 2 -19.50 -6.67 0.01
N ALA A 3 -18.51 -6.54 -0.86
CA ALA A 3 -17.11 -6.48 -0.45
C ALA A 3 -16.94 -5.28 0.50
N ARG A 4 -16.76 -5.53 1.80
CA ARG A 4 -16.41 -4.45 2.74
C ARG A 4 -15.04 -3.95 2.30
N ARG A 5 -14.96 -2.66 1.95
CA ARG A 5 -13.70 -1.99 1.58
C ARG A 5 -12.68 -2.25 2.69
N GLY A 6 -11.58 -2.96 2.41
CA GLY A 6 -10.66 -3.44 3.47
C GLY A 6 -10.16 -2.33 4.41
N ALA A 7 -10.10 -1.08 3.93
CA ALA A 7 -9.74 0.10 4.72
C ALA A 7 -10.68 0.31 5.93
N GLN A 8 -11.96 0.02 5.76
CA GLN A 8 -12.94 0.15 6.84
C GLN A 8 -12.80 -0.95 7.90
N ARG A 9 -12.26 -2.13 7.53
CA ARG A 9 -11.94 -3.19 8.48
C ARG A 9 -10.66 -2.86 9.27
N LEU A 10 -9.62 -2.37 8.59
CA LEU A 10 -8.37 -1.92 9.22
C LEU A 10 -8.62 -0.82 10.25
N LYS A 11 -9.44 0.19 9.90
CA LYS A 11 -9.83 1.26 10.82
C LYS A 11 -10.58 0.75 12.05
N ARG A 12 -11.49 -0.21 11.88
CA ARG A 12 -12.32 -0.73 12.98
C ARG A 12 -11.55 -1.66 13.92
N VAL A 13 -10.71 -2.54 13.38
CA VAL A 13 -10.06 -3.61 14.14
C VAL A 13 -8.69 -3.20 14.67
N PHE A 14 -7.95 -2.42 13.88
CA PHE A 14 -6.56 -2.05 14.19
C PHE A 14 -6.38 -0.55 14.43
N SER A 15 -7.44 0.26 14.34
CA SER A 15 -7.37 1.72 14.43
C SER A 15 -6.44 2.36 13.39
N ILE A 16 -6.23 1.69 12.26
CA ILE A 16 -5.39 2.17 11.15
C ILE A 16 -6.29 2.77 10.07
N ASP A 17 -6.19 4.08 9.85
CA ASP A 17 -6.85 4.75 8.73
C ASP A 17 -5.89 4.94 7.55
N ILE A 18 -6.19 4.26 6.44
CA ILE A 18 -5.46 4.38 5.16
C ILE A 18 -6.32 5.05 4.09
N THR A 19 -7.31 5.85 4.50
CA THR A 19 -8.23 6.53 3.58
C THR A 19 -7.54 7.71 2.88
N PRO A 20 -6.79 8.57 3.59
CA PRO A 20 -5.92 9.55 2.95
C PRO A 20 -4.51 8.99 2.76
N CYS A 21 -3.91 9.33 1.63
CA CYS A 21 -2.50 9.14 1.38
C CYS A 21 -1.72 10.11 2.28
N ALA A 22 -0.89 9.63 3.22
CA ALA A 22 -0.10 10.48 4.10
C ALA A 22 0.75 11.55 3.36
N PRO A 23 1.38 11.27 2.20
CA PRO A 23 2.19 12.27 1.49
C PRO A 23 1.43 13.26 0.60
N CYS A 24 0.24 12.93 0.08
CA CYS A 24 -0.48 13.83 -0.85
C CYS A 24 -1.93 14.14 -0.49
N GLY A 25 -2.46 13.54 0.58
CA GLY A 25 -3.86 13.70 1.01
C GLY A 25 -4.90 13.06 0.09
N GLY A 26 -4.49 12.47 -1.04
CA GLY A 26 -5.40 11.83 -1.99
C GLY A 26 -6.06 10.57 -1.44
N ALA A 27 -7.24 10.22 -1.98
CA ALA A 27 -7.94 9.01 -1.57
C ALA A 27 -7.19 7.74 -2.01
N VAL A 28 -6.92 6.83 -1.07
CA VAL A 28 -6.26 5.55 -1.36
C VAL A 28 -7.28 4.43 -1.50
N ARG A 29 -7.02 3.49 -2.41
CA ARG A 29 -7.84 2.28 -2.62
C ARG A 29 -6.98 1.04 -2.42
N ILE A 30 -7.48 0.10 -1.63
CA ILE A 30 -6.87 -1.24 -1.54
C ILE A 30 -7.13 -1.99 -2.84
N VAL A 31 -6.05 -2.40 -3.51
CA VAL A 31 -6.10 -3.16 -4.76
C VAL A 31 -6.00 -4.67 -4.56
N ALA A 32 -5.32 -5.12 -3.50
CA ALA A 32 -5.15 -6.52 -3.15
C ALA A 32 -4.89 -6.68 -1.65
N SER A 33 -5.13 -7.89 -1.13
CA SER A 33 -4.77 -8.32 0.23
C SER A 33 -3.98 -9.62 0.12
N ILE A 34 -2.89 -9.74 0.88
CA ILE A 34 -2.04 -10.94 0.90
C ILE A 34 -2.24 -11.61 2.26
N GLU A 35 -2.85 -12.80 2.26
CA GLU A 35 -3.13 -13.59 3.47
C GLU A 35 -2.27 -14.85 3.59
N ASN A 36 -1.50 -15.18 2.55
CA ASN A 36 -0.66 -16.38 2.54
C ASN A 36 0.55 -16.19 3.48
N PRO A 37 0.72 -17.05 4.50
CA PRO A 37 1.75 -16.86 5.53
C PRO A 37 3.17 -17.03 5.00
N THR A 38 3.37 -17.86 3.97
CA THR A 38 4.67 -18.04 3.31
C THR A 38 5.06 -16.79 2.53
N ALA A 39 4.10 -16.19 1.81
CA ALA A 39 4.33 -14.93 1.10
C ALA A 39 4.65 -13.78 2.07
N ILE A 40 3.90 -13.66 3.17
CA ILE A 40 4.14 -12.66 4.21
C ILE A 40 5.55 -12.81 4.78
N ARG A 41 5.95 -14.04 5.15
CA ARG A 41 7.32 -14.31 5.66
C ARG A 41 8.40 -13.95 4.66
N ALA A 42 8.23 -14.31 3.39
CA ALA A 42 9.20 -13.99 2.35
C ALA A 42 9.41 -12.48 2.19
N ILE A 43 8.32 -11.69 2.23
CA ILE A 43 8.37 -10.23 2.17
C ILE A 43 9.11 -9.66 3.40
N LEU A 44 8.77 -10.13 4.61
CA LEU A 44 9.43 -9.65 5.83
C LEU A 44 10.93 -9.99 5.85
N SER A 45 11.31 -11.21 5.49
CA SER A 45 12.73 -11.61 5.41
C SER A 45 13.52 -10.85 4.36
N HIS A 46 12.87 -10.35 3.30
CA HIS A 46 13.52 -9.46 2.34
C HIS A 46 13.85 -8.11 3.00
N PHE A 47 12.91 -7.51 3.72
CA PHE A 47 13.16 -6.24 4.42
C PHE A 47 14.19 -6.35 5.54
N GLU A 48 14.24 -7.47 6.26
CA GLU A 48 15.28 -7.70 7.27
C GLU A 48 16.69 -7.73 6.68
N LYS A 49 16.85 -8.28 5.47
CA LYS A 49 18.17 -8.41 4.80
C LYS A 49 18.62 -7.14 4.11
N HIS A 50 17.70 -6.42 3.48
CA HIS A 50 18.01 -5.27 2.63
C HIS A 50 17.72 -3.92 3.28
N GLY A 51 17.08 -3.93 4.45
CA GLY A 51 16.53 -2.74 5.10
C GLY A 51 15.22 -2.28 4.43
N ALA A 52 14.37 -1.63 5.22
CA ALA A 52 13.28 -0.83 4.67
C ALA A 52 13.84 0.52 4.20
N LEU A 53 13.46 0.93 2.99
CA LEU A 53 13.83 2.21 2.42
C LEU A 53 12.81 3.28 2.86
N GLU A 54 13.17 4.54 2.71
CA GLU A 54 12.24 5.65 2.92
C GLU A 54 10.99 5.49 2.04
N GLN A 55 9.82 5.92 2.54
CA GLN A 55 8.54 5.77 1.82
C GLN A 55 8.59 6.34 0.39
N ALA A 56 9.35 7.42 0.19
CA ALA A 56 9.55 8.04 -1.11
C ALA A 56 10.16 7.08 -2.15
N HIS A 57 10.98 6.11 -1.73
CA HIS A 57 11.63 5.15 -2.62
C HIS A 57 10.62 4.20 -3.28
N TYR A 58 9.53 3.85 -2.58
CA TYR A 58 8.52 2.94 -3.12
C TYR A 58 7.53 3.62 -4.08
N ARG A 59 7.67 4.93 -4.30
CA ARG A 59 6.80 5.68 -5.20
C ARG A 59 7.22 5.42 -6.65
N PRO A 60 6.28 5.13 -7.56
CA PRO A 60 6.61 5.08 -8.97
C PRO A 60 7.21 6.42 -9.42
N ALA A 61 8.22 6.35 -10.29
CA ALA A 61 8.83 7.52 -10.89
C ALA A 61 7.76 8.41 -11.55
N ALA A 62 8.01 9.72 -11.58
CA ALA A 62 7.16 10.65 -12.31
C ALA A 62 7.05 10.16 -13.77
N ARG A 63 5.82 9.90 -14.22
CA ARG A 63 5.59 9.59 -15.63
C ARG A 63 5.72 10.89 -16.40
N ALA A 64 6.41 10.85 -17.53
CA ALA A 64 6.43 11.97 -18.46
C ALA A 64 4.99 12.35 -18.86
N PRO A 65 4.72 13.62 -19.20
CA PRO A 65 3.44 14.01 -19.78
C PRO A 65 3.12 13.12 -20.99
N PRO A 66 1.84 12.79 -21.23
CA PRO A 66 1.48 12.09 -22.46
C PRO A 66 1.97 12.88 -23.67
N PRO A 67 2.44 12.22 -24.75
CA PRO A 67 2.82 12.91 -25.97
C PRO A 67 1.63 13.71 -26.50
N ALA A 68 1.88 14.90 -27.03
CA ALA A 68 0.86 15.68 -27.73
C ALA A 68 0.32 14.84 -28.91
N ALA A 69 -1.01 14.81 -29.05
CA ALA A 69 -1.69 14.11 -30.13
C ALA A 69 -1.40 14.73 -31.50
#